data_AF-A0A661EH09-F1
#
_entry.id   AF-A0A661EH09-F1
#
_cell.length_a   1.000
_cell.length_b   1.000
_cell.length_c   1.000
_cell.angle_alpha   90.00
_cell.angle_beta   90.00
_cell.angle_gamma   90.00
#
_symmetry.space_group_name_H-M   'P 1'
#
loop_
_entity.id
_entity.type
_entity.pdbx_description
1 polymer ?
#
loop_
_entity_poly.entity_id
_entity_poly.type
_entity_poly.pdbx_seq_one_letter_code
_entity_poly.pdbx_strand_id
1 'polypeptide(L)' 'MPLITLTLSNVTNMNNMFANATSLNQDISSWDTSNVTTMAHMFANSTSFNQDLSSWSVTNVTDHTNFSLNWAGGTEPTWP' A
#
# COMPACT_ATOMS: atom_id res chain seq x y z
N MET A 1 -14.36 7.85 -18.10
CA MET A 1 -13.17 8.72 -17.94
C MET A 1 -12.09 7.84 -17.30
N PRO A 2 -11.11 7.31 -18.04
CA PRO A 2 -10.12 6.42 -17.47
C PRO A 2 -9.07 7.31 -16.80
N LEU A 3 -9.29 7.62 -15.53
CA LEU A 3 -8.32 8.38 -14.76
C LEU A 3 -7.19 7.43 -14.38
N ILE A 4 -6.00 7.68 -14.92
CA ILE A 4 -4.74 7.36 -14.24
C ILE A 4 -4.50 5.85 -14.08
N THR A 5 -4.15 5.20 -15.18
CA THR A 5 -3.09 4.18 -15.13
C THR A 5 -1.72 4.89 -15.20
N LEU A 6 -1.48 5.89 -14.33
CA LEU A 6 -0.13 6.45 -14.18
C LEU A 6 0.72 5.33 -13.58
N THR A 7 1.30 4.53 -14.47
CA THR A 7 2.64 3.98 -14.38
C THR A 7 3.28 4.15 -13.00
N LEU A 8 2.84 3.31 -12.04
CA LEU A 8 3.65 2.95 -10.88
C LEU A 8 4.92 2.20 -11.30
N SER A 9 5.10 1.95 -12.61
CA SER A 9 6.25 1.29 -13.19
C SER A 9 7.60 1.95 -12.90
N ASN A 10 7.63 3.19 -12.38
CA ASN A 10 8.86 3.83 -11.89
C ASN A 10 8.86 4.10 -10.38
N VAL A 11 7.76 3.81 -9.67
CA VAL A 11 7.69 4.05 -8.23
C VAL A 11 8.33 2.87 -7.52
N THR A 12 9.49 3.14 -6.93
CA THR A 12 10.24 2.16 -6.13
C THR A 12 10.03 2.36 -4.63
N ASN A 13 9.57 3.53 -4.20
CA ASN A 13 9.42 3.88 -2.78
C ASN A 13 8.00 4.37 -2.49
N MET A 14 7.32 3.68 -1.57
CA MET A 14 5.98 4.01 -1.06
C MET A 14 5.98 4.22 0.47
N ASN A 15 7.16 4.43 1.06
CA ASN A 15 7.27 4.62 2.51
C ASN A 15 6.39 5.78 2.98
N ASN A 16 5.63 5.57 4.06
CA ASN A 16 4.77 6.55 4.70
C ASN A 16 3.70 7.21 3.82
N MET A 17 3.43 6.71 2.60
CA MET A 17 2.57 7.40 1.61
C MET A 17 1.19 7.78 2.16
N PHE A 18 0.63 6.95 3.05
CA PHE A 18 -0.67 7.16 3.68
C PHE A 18 -0.60 7.15 5.22
N ALA A 19 0.58 7.35 5.80
CA ALA A 19 0.73 7.40 7.24
C ALA A 19 -0.18 8.50 7.84
N ASN A 20 -0.95 8.13 8.86
CA ASN A 20 -1.94 8.97 9.55
C ASN A 20 -3.10 9.46 8.66
N ALA A 21 -3.33 8.86 7.48
CA ALA A 21 -4.48 9.15 6.65
C ALA A 21 -5.75 8.50 7.24
N THR A 22 -6.22 9.02 8.38
CA THR A 22 -7.31 8.44 9.17
C THR A 22 -8.66 8.40 8.44
N SER A 23 -8.86 9.21 7.41
CA SER A 23 -10.07 9.21 6.57
C SER A 23 -9.94 8.37 5.29
N LEU A 24 -8.78 7.77 5.02
CA LEU A 24 -8.58 6.96 3.81
C LEU A 24 -9.33 5.63 3.94
N ASN A 25 -10.25 5.36 3.03
CA ASN A 25 -10.82 4.03 2.83
C ASN A 25 -11.23 3.77 1.38
N GLN A 26 -10.47 4.34 0.44
CA GLN A 26 -10.71 4.15 -0.99
C GLN A 26 -10.12 2.83 -1.46
N ASP A 27 -10.80 2.16 -2.38
CA ASP A 27 -10.27 0.95 -3.02
C ASP A 27 -9.03 1.28 -3.87
N ILE A 28 -7.93 0.63 -3.52
CA ILE A 28 -6.62 0.72 -4.20
C ILE A 28 -6.07 -0.68 -4.53
N SER A 29 -6.92 -1.71 -4.50
CA SER A 29 -6.56 -3.10 -4.82
C SER A 29 -6.04 -3.25 -6.25
N SER A 30 -6.36 -2.31 -7.14
CA SER A 30 -5.94 -2.30 -8.55
C SER A 30 -4.59 -1.61 -8.81
N TRP A 31 -3.87 -1.18 -7.78
CA TRP A 31 -2.57 -0.52 -7.95
C TRP A 31 -1.50 -1.53 -8.38
N ASP A 32 -0.72 -1.16 -9.40
CA ASP A 32 0.45 -1.94 -9.83
C ASP A 32 1.63 -1.65 -8.92
N THR A 33 1.95 -2.56 -8.00
CA THR A 33 3.07 -2.42 -7.06
C THR A 33 4.32 -3.19 -7.49
N SER A 34 4.36 -3.72 -8.73
CA SER A 34 5.39 -4.67 -9.15
C SER A 34 6.82 -4.11 -9.13
N ASN A 35 7.00 -2.78 -9.16
CA ASN A 35 8.31 -2.13 -9.17
C ASN A 35 8.71 -1.56 -7.80
N VAL A 36 7.85 -1.68 -6.79
CA VAL A 36 8.09 -1.11 -5.47
C VAL A 36 9.09 -1.96 -4.70
N THR A 37 10.05 -1.31 -4.06
CA THR A 37 11.09 -1.94 -3.24
C THR A 37 10.97 -1.62 -1.76
N THR A 38 10.23 -0.57 -1.39
CA THR A 38 10.04 -0.16 0.02
C THR A 38 8.61 0.35 0.28
N MET A 39 8.01 -0.12 1.38
CA MET A 39 6.63 0.20 1.82
C MET A 39 6.54 0.41 3.35
N ALA A 40 7.65 0.76 4.01
CA ALA A 40 7.69 0.98 5.45
C ALA A 40 6.67 2.04 5.88
N HIS A 41 5.89 1.75 6.92
CA HIS A 41 4.88 2.64 7.48
C HIS A 41 3.81 3.15 6.50
N MET A 42 3.60 2.50 5.35
CA MET A 42 2.73 3.00 4.28
C MET A 42 1.32 3.36 4.77
N PHE A 43 0.72 2.55 5.64
CA PHE A 43 -0.61 2.76 6.23
C PHE A 43 -0.57 2.87 7.76
N ALA A 44 0.57 3.27 8.33
CA ALA A 44 0.70 3.44 9.77
C ALA A 44 -0.31 4.48 10.29
N ASN A 45 -1.14 4.12 11.26
CA ASN A 45 -2.22 4.92 11.83
C ASN A 45 -3.32 5.34 10.82
N SER A 46 -3.47 4.63 9.70
CA SER A 46 -4.62 4.82 8.78
C SER A 46 -5.85 4.09 9.35
N THR A 47 -6.39 4.60 10.45
CA THR A 47 -7.34 3.88 11.32
C THR A 47 -8.69 3.54 10.69
N SER A 48 -9.05 4.12 9.53
CA SER A 48 -10.27 3.76 8.79
C SER A 48 -10.02 2.87 7.58
N PHE A 49 -8.75 2.59 7.25
CA PHE A 49 -8.39 1.84 6.06
C PHE A 49 -8.53 0.34 6.31
N ASN A 50 -9.39 -0.32 5.52
CA ASN A 50 -9.74 -1.74 5.68
C ASN A 50 -9.85 -2.52 4.37
N GLN A 51 -9.11 -2.12 3.34
CA GLN A 51 -9.16 -2.75 2.03
C GLN A 51 -8.37 -4.06 1.95
N ASP A 52 -8.71 -4.89 0.97
CA ASP A 52 -7.96 -6.11 0.62
C ASP A 52 -6.84 -5.77 -0.38
N LEU A 53 -5.59 -6.00 0.02
CA LEU A 53 -4.39 -5.76 -0.78
C LEU A 53 -3.68 -7.07 -1.19
N SER A 54 -4.34 -8.22 -1.06
CA SER A 54 -3.77 -9.53 -1.40
C SER A 54 -3.37 -9.66 -2.89
N SER A 55 -3.93 -8.82 -3.76
CA SER A 55 -3.59 -8.75 -5.20
C SER A 55 -2.27 -8.04 -5.51
N TRP A 56 -1.68 -7.32 -4.56
CA TRP A 56 -0.48 -6.52 -4.80
C TRP A 56 0.76 -7.40 -5.02
N SER A 57 1.53 -7.09 -6.07
CA SER A 57 2.79 -7.77 -6.37
C SER A 57 3.94 -7.17 -5.57
N VAL A 58 4.20 -7.70 -4.38
CA VAL A 58 5.24 -7.20 -3.44
C VAL A 58 6.55 -7.99 -3.48
N THR A 59 6.80 -8.79 -4.53
CA THR A 59 7.98 -9.67 -4.63
C THR A 59 9.32 -8.93 -4.58
N ASN A 60 9.34 -7.63 -4.88
CA ASN A 60 10.55 -6.80 -4.88
C ASN A 60 10.71 -5.99 -3.58
N VAL A 61 9.74 -6.05 -2.67
CA VAL A 61 9.76 -5.26 -1.43
C VAL A 61 10.72 -5.89 -0.43
N THR A 62 11.63 -5.07 0.08
CA THR A 62 12.66 -5.48 1.06
C THR A 62 12.45 -4.84 2.43
N ASP A 63 11.64 -3.78 2.51
CA ASP A 63 11.25 -3.16 3.78
C ASP A 63 9.75 -2.84 3.75
N HIS A 64 9.01 -3.50 4.63
CA HIS A 64 7.58 -3.31 4.88
C HIS A 64 7.32 -3.17 6.39
N THR A 65 8.31 -2.70 7.14
CA THR A 65 8.21 -2.54 8.59
C THR A 65 7.03 -1.62 8.95
N ASN A 66 6.21 -2.05 9.90
CA ASN A 66 5.03 -1.31 10.36
C ASN A 66 4.05 -0.88 9.25
N PHE A 67 3.99 -1.62 8.13
CA PHE A 67 3.13 -1.31 6.98
C PHE A 67 1.68 -0.96 7.39
N SER A 68 1.11 -1.74 8.32
CA SER A 68 -0.29 -1.70 8.74
C SER A 68 -0.48 -1.34 10.24
N LEU A 69 0.54 -0.74 10.88
CA LEU A 69 0.48 -0.43 12.31
C LEU A 69 -0.78 0.40 12.63
N ASN A 70 -1.67 -0.11 13.49
CA ASN A 70 -2.94 0.51 13.88
C ASN A 70 -3.96 0.74 12.73
N TRP A 71 -3.95 -0.07 11.68
CA TRP A 71 -5.00 -0.03 10.64
C TRP A 71 -6.31 -0.72 11.05
N ALA A 72 -7.40 -0.53 10.30
CA ALA A 72 -8.74 -1.02 10.66
C ALA A 72 -8.99 -2.52 10.38
N GLY A 73 -7.95 -3.30 10.06
CA GLY A 73 -8.05 -4.75 9.85
C GLY A 73 -8.39 -5.16 8.41
N GLY A 74 -7.75 -4.53 7.41
CA GLY A 74 -7.76 -5.01 6.03
C GLY A 74 -6.98 -6.31 5.83
N THR A 75 -6.68 -6.65 4.57
CA THR A 75 -5.82 -7.81 4.24
C THR A 75 -4.51 -7.33 3.64
N GLU A 76 -3.38 -7.69 4.25
CA GLU A 76 -2.06 -7.32 3.76
C GLU A 76 -1.68 -8.10 2.50
N PRO A 77 -0.77 -7.57 1.66
CA PRO A 77 -0.09 -8.37 0.65
C PRO A 77 0.69 -9.53 1.30
N THR A 78 0.96 -10.57 0.53
CA THR A 78 1.85 -11.65 0.99
C THR A 78 3.31 -11.21 0.83
N TRP A 79 3.93 -10.80 1.94
CA TRP A 79 5.34 -10.41 1.96
C TRP A 79 6.28 -11.60 1.67
N PRO A 80 7.41 -11.37 0.97
CA PRO A 80 8.45 -12.38 0.78
C PRO A 80 9.20 -12.76 2.07
#